data_AF-A0A4D7K1S3-F1
#
_entry.id   AF-A0A4D7K1S3-F1
#
_cell.length_a   1.000
_cell.length_b   1.000
_cell.length_c   1.000
_cell.angle_alpha   90.00
_cell.angle_beta   90.00
_cell.angle_gamma   90.00
#
_symmetry.space_group_name_H-M   'P 1'
#
loop_
_entity.id
_entity.type
_entity.pdbx_description
1 polymer ?
#
loop_
_entity_poly.entity_id
_entity_poly.type
_entity_poly.pdbx_seq_one_letter_code
_entity_poly.pdbx_strand_id
1 'polypeptide(L)'
;MNQFIKAVENNELTEFSLGLNSYYLQDPQIDEHWILGQWKKFIIPAIENDPELENSVIQMLKSLIKNKEHDLEERVESLLYHLYVYFYFKDQKVINFEIEEITENINAFVEEYFNYLNKSKNATKLNELSSSIESIKRKGGLPNLNLDFKNYQEEFEIAVARGEKDKVKQLLENRPIDINKSNEFGYPPLHNAIRKKNEEVALYLIDQGAEIDKIDADGYPPVYYTVKRNLPKVLESLISQGANLNFRDEEGNNLIWLALMTNRGGDNEIVEILLDKGVDPKQKNFHGVDALGLLSMPKNDSVKSLFMDFL
;
A
#
# COMPACT_ATOMS: atom_id res chain seq x y z
N MET A 1 18.87 18.70 25.50
CA MET A 1 17.93 19.22 26.53
C MET A 1 18.34 20.59 27.08
N ASN A 2 19.47 20.76 27.79
CA ASN A 2 19.86 22.11 28.28
C ASN A 2 20.16 23.12 27.15
N GLN A 3 20.65 22.64 26.01
CA GLN A 3 20.81 23.49 24.82
C GLN A 3 19.47 23.81 24.14
N PHE A 4 18.49 22.90 24.22
CA PHE A 4 17.13 23.13 23.74
C PHE A 4 16.43 24.22 24.57
N ILE A 5 16.52 24.09 25.90
CA ILE A 5 15.97 25.05 26.85
C ILE A 5 16.61 26.43 26.62
N LYS A 6 17.94 26.50 26.44
CA LYS A 6 18.61 27.76 26.09
C LYS A 6 18.19 28.33 24.73
N ALA A 7 18.01 27.49 23.71
CA ALA A 7 17.59 27.96 22.40
C ALA A 7 16.14 28.50 22.42
N VAL A 8 15.27 27.90 23.24
CA VAL A 8 13.93 28.43 23.53
C VAL A 8 14.02 29.77 24.28
N GLU A 9 14.80 29.83 25.36
CA GLU A 9 15.00 31.05 26.16
C GLU A 9 15.62 32.20 25.35
N ASN A 10 16.42 31.89 24.33
CA ASN A 10 17.11 32.87 23.48
C ASN A 10 16.38 33.19 22.17
N ASN A 11 15.21 32.60 21.90
CA ASN A 11 14.49 32.75 20.63
C ASN A 11 15.28 32.23 19.39
N GLU A 12 16.13 31.22 19.57
CA GLU A 12 17.00 30.59 18.56
C GLU A 12 16.40 29.27 18.00
N LEU A 13 15.08 29.10 18.10
CA LEU A 13 14.36 27.85 17.83
C LEU A 13 14.50 27.33 16.39
N THR A 14 14.81 28.18 15.42
CA THR A 14 14.89 27.80 14.00
C THR A 14 16.04 26.85 13.69
N GLU A 15 17.26 27.12 14.17
CA GLU A 15 18.40 26.22 13.96
C GLU A 15 18.32 24.97 14.85
N PHE A 16 17.78 25.12 16.06
CA PHE A 16 17.73 24.05 17.05
C PHE A 16 16.66 22.99 16.73
N SER A 17 15.50 23.39 16.19
CA SER A 17 14.43 22.48 15.74
C SER A 17 14.84 21.63 14.54
N LEU A 18 15.59 22.20 13.59
CA LEU A 18 16.18 21.50 12.46
C LEU A 18 17.27 20.50 12.90
N GLY A 19 18.12 20.90 13.86
CA GLY A 19 19.12 20.03 14.47
C GLY A 19 18.49 18.82 15.20
N LEU A 20 17.38 19.03 15.90
CA LEU A 20 16.62 17.95 16.57
C LEU A 20 16.04 16.94 15.57
N ASN A 21 15.41 17.38 14.48
CA ASN A 21 14.86 16.47 13.47
C ASN A 21 15.96 15.61 12.83
N SER A 22 17.08 16.21 12.43
CA SER A 22 18.19 15.45 11.81
C SER A 22 18.86 14.44 12.75
N TYR A 23 18.94 14.73 14.05
CA TYR A 23 19.66 13.89 15.03
C TYR A 23 18.79 12.78 15.62
N TYR A 24 17.50 13.04 15.86
CA TYR A 24 16.61 12.09 16.54
C TYR A 24 15.90 11.13 15.57
N LEU A 25 15.68 11.51 14.31
CA LEU A 25 15.14 10.60 13.28
C LEU A 25 16.15 9.53 12.85
N GLN A 26 17.43 9.67 13.21
CA GLN A 26 18.51 8.73 12.86
C GLN A 26 18.87 7.77 14.00
N ASP A 27 18.38 7.97 15.23
CA ASP A 27 18.65 7.08 16.36
C ASP A 27 17.52 6.04 16.54
N PRO A 28 17.75 4.76 16.22
CA PRO A 28 16.73 3.72 16.32
C PRO A 28 16.27 3.41 17.75
N GLN A 29 16.92 3.96 18.78
CA GLN A 29 16.47 3.83 20.17
C GLN A 29 15.45 4.91 20.57
N ILE A 30 15.22 5.91 19.73
CA ILE A 30 14.35 7.04 20.04
C ILE A 30 13.14 6.99 19.11
N ASP A 31 12.02 6.50 19.66
CA ASP A 31 10.76 6.41 18.93
C ASP A 31 9.91 7.68 19.10
N GLU A 32 8.89 7.80 18.23
CA GLU A 32 7.91 8.89 18.24
C GLU A 32 7.25 9.05 19.62
N HIS A 33 7.06 7.95 20.36
CA HIS A 33 6.49 7.94 21.70
C HIS A 33 7.40 8.60 22.74
N TRP A 34 8.71 8.38 22.66
CA TRP A 34 9.70 9.01 23.55
C TRP A 34 9.78 10.50 23.28
N ILE A 35 9.82 10.91 22.00
CA ILE A 35 9.86 12.33 21.61
C ILE A 35 8.57 13.03 22.07
N LEU A 36 7.39 12.44 21.83
CA LEU A 36 6.11 12.92 22.35
C LEU A 36 6.07 12.98 23.88
N GLY A 37 6.72 12.02 24.56
CA GLY A 37 6.89 12.00 26.00
C GLY A 37 7.75 13.15 26.53
N GLN A 38 8.83 13.52 25.83
CA GLN A 38 9.65 14.69 26.20
C GLN A 38 8.89 16.00 25.96
N TRP A 39 8.17 16.11 24.84
CA TRP A 39 7.29 17.23 24.55
C TRP A 39 6.23 17.42 25.64
N LYS A 40 5.57 16.33 26.02
CA LYS A 40 4.55 16.34 27.07
C LYS A 40 5.10 16.72 28.45
N LYS A 41 6.34 16.35 28.75
CA LYS A 41 6.96 16.53 30.06
C LYS A 41 7.62 17.89 30.25
N PHE A 42 8.18 18.47 29.18
CA PHE A 42 9.02 19.67 29.28
C PHE A 42 8.49 20.85 28.47
N ILE A 43 7.79 20.60 27.36
CA ILE A 43 7.32 21.66 26.47
C ILE A 43 5.91 22.10 26.86
N ILE A 44 4.96 21.17 27.09
CA ILE A 44 3.59 21.54 27.47
C ILE A 44 3.55 22.44 28.71
N PRO A 45 4.22 22.12 29.83
CA PRO A 45 4.13 22.97 31.01
C PRO A 45 4.76 24.36 30.79
N ALA A 46 5.66 24.50 29.80
CA ALA A 46 6.21 25.79 29.39
C ALA A 46 5.24 26.55 28.47
N ILE A 47 4.56 25.86 27.54
CA ILE A 47 3.51 26.44 26.66
C ILE A 47 2.28 26.89 27.45
N GLU A 48 1.81 26.09 28.40
CA GLU A 48 0.60 26.38 29.20
C GLU A 48 0.76 27.63 30.09
N ASN A 49 2.00 28.07 30.34
CA ASN A 49 2.31 29.19 31.22
C ASN A 49 2.88 30.43 30.51
N ASP A 50 3.10 30.39 29.18
CA ASP A 50 3.72 31.51 28.44
C ASP A 50 3.14 31.73 27.01
N PRO A 51 2.38 32.81 26.77
CA PRO A 51 1.90 33.23 25.45
C PRO A 51 3.01 33.49 24.41
N GLU A 52 4.26 33.74 24.82
CA GLU A 52 5.39 33.95 23.90
C GLU A 52 5.82 32.67 23.17
N LEU A 53 5.48 31.48 23.70
CA LEU A 53 5.82 30.20 23.06
C LEU A 53 4.91 29.83 21.89
N GLU A 54 3.62 30.17 21.91
CA GLU A 54 2.73 30.02 20.75
C GLU A 54 3.24 30.90 19.60
N ASN A 55 3.65 32.13 19.93
CA ASN A 55 4.33 33.01 18.99
C ASN A 55 5.64 32.40 18.47
N SER A 56 6.40 31.72 19.31
CA SER A 56 7.65 31.06 18.90
C SER A 56 7.42 29.93 17.89
N VAL A 57 6.40 29.08 18.10
CA VAL A 57 6.00 28.03 17.14
C VAL A 57 5.50 28.65 15.83
N ILE A 58 4.68 29.70 15.91
CA ILE A 58 4.19 30.47 14.76
C ILE A 58 5.35 31.08 13.95
N GLN A 59 6.33 31.71 14.62
CA GLN A 59 7.50 32.30 13.96
C GLN A 59 8.39 31.24 13.32
N MET A 60 8.58 30.09 13.98
CA MET A 60 9.29 28.96 13.41
C MET A 60 8.58 28.43 12.14
N LEU A 61 7.27 28.19 12.17
CA LEU A 61 6.49 27.78 11.00
C LEU A 61 6.61 28.81 9.85
N LYS A 62 6.47 30.11 10.17
CA LYS A 62 6.67 31.22 9.22
C LYS A 62 8.09 31.21 8.61
N SER A 63 9.11 30.87 9.40
CA SER A 63 10.50 30.79 8.93
C SER A 63 10.70 29.61 7.97
N LEU A 64 10.14 28.43 8.27
CA LEU A 64 10.22 27.23 7.42
C LEU A 64 9.51 27.43 6.07
N ILE A 65 8.42 28.20 6.06
CA ILE A 65 7.73 28.63 4.84
C ILE A 65 8.61 29.56 3.98
N LYS A 66 9.36 30.47 4.61
CA LYS A 66 10.20 31.46 3.90
C LYS A 66 11.57 30.92 3.48
N ASN A 67 12.13 29.98 4.24
CA ASN A 67 13.48 29.48 3.99
C ASN A 67 13.52 28.60 2.73
N LYS A 68 14.33 28.99 1.74
CA LYS A 68 14.49 28.28 0.45
C LYS A 68 15.77 27.42 0.39
N GLU A 69 16.57 27.38 1.45
CA GLU A 69 17.85 26.65 1.48
C GLU A 69 17.67 25.14 1.68
N HIS A 70 16.55 24.71 2.27
CA HIS A 70 16.21 23.30 2.47
C HIS A 70 15.44 22.71 1.29
N ASP A 71 15.60 21.40 1.06
CA ASP A 71 14.81 20.69 0.05
C ASP A 71 13.33 20.62 0.44
N LEU A 72 12.47 20.34 -0.55
CA LEU A 72 11.01 20.36 -0.38
C LEU A 72 10.50 19.29 0.60
N GLU A 73 11.14 18.13 0.65
CA GLU A 73 10.75 17.00 1.50
C GLU A 73 11.00 17.33 2.98
N GLU A 74 12.24 17.71 3.34
CA GLU A 74 12.60 18.06 4.72
C GLU A 74 11.68 19.16 5.28
N ARG A 75 11.35 20.14 4.43
CA ARG A 75 10.48 21.26 4.79
C ARG A 75 9.06 20.80 5.06
N VAL A 76 8.49 19.96 4.20
CA VAL A 76 7.11 19.49 4.37
C VAL A 76 6.98 18.56 5.57
N GLU A 77 7.93 17.64 5.76
CA GLU A 77 7.94 16.75 6.92
C GLU A 77 8.06 17.55 8.23
N SER A 78 8.96 18.53 8.28
CA SER A 78 9.12 19.42 9.44
C SER A 78 7.85 20.23 9.70
N LEU A 79 7.24 20.83 8.68
CA LEU A 79 6.00 21.60 8.83
C LEU A 79 4.84 20.74 9.37
N LEU A 80 4.66 19.53 8.83
CA LEU A 80 3.61 18.61 9.26
C LEU A 80 3.83 18.11 10.69
N TYR A 81 5.07 17.77 11.04
CA TYR A 81 5.40 17.35 12.40
C TYR A 81 5.08 18.44 13.43
N HIS A 82 5.50 19.67 13.18
CA HIS A 82 5.26 20.78 14.10
C HIS A 82 3.77 21.17 14.18
N LEU A 83 3.01 21.07 13.07
CA LEU A 83 1.55 21.22 13.10
C LEU A 83 0.89 20.11 13.91
N TYR A 84 1.29 18.85 13.73
CA TYR A 84 0.76 17.73 14.51
C TYR A 84 0.93 17.98 16.00
N VAL A 85 2.14 18.34 16.40
CA VAL A 85 2.48 18.68 17.78
C VAL A 85 1.63 19.83 18.30
N TYR A 86 1.49 20.92 17.53
CA TYR A 86 0.65 22.07 17.88
C TYR A 86 -0.81 21.64 18.15
N PHE A 87 -1.44 20.93 17.21
CA PHE A 87 -2.82 20.49 17.34
C PHE A 87 -3.02 19.34 18.34
N TYR A 88 -1.97 18.57 18.64
CA TYR A 88 -2.01 17.54 19.67
C TYR A 88 -2.14 18.14 21.08
N PHE A 89 -1.48 19.27 21.33
CA PHE A 89 -1.43 19.90 22.66
C PHE A 89 -2.41 21.06 22.85
N LYS A 90 -2.89 21.70 21.78
CA LYS A 90 -3.84 22.80 21.90
C LYS A 90 -5.25 22.30 22.25
N ASP A 91 -5.78 22.73 23.40
CA ASP A 91 -7.19 22.51 23.76
C ASP A 91 -8.07 23.20 22.71
N GLN A 92 -8.89 22.44 21.98
CA GLN A 92 -9.52 22.77 20.69
C GLN A 92 -10.50 23.97 20.71
N LYS A 93 -10.53 24.79 21.76
CA LYS A 93 -11.54 25.83 21.97
C LYS A 93 -11.17 27.22 21.47
N VAL A 94 -9.89 27.49 21.15
CA VAL A 94 -9.46 28.82 20.63
C VAL A 94 -8.38 28.64 19.56
N ILE A 95 -8.75 28.34 18.31
CA ILE A 95 -7.79 28.35 17.20
C ILE A 95 -7.33 29.80 16.98
N ASN A 96 -6.02 30.02 16.85
CA ASN A 96 -5.44 31.34 16.62
C ASN A 96 -5.54 31.66 15.12
N PHE A 97 -6.01 32.85 14.76
CA PHE A 97 -6.16 33.30 13.36
C PHE A 97 -4.85 33.23 12.57
N GLU A 98 -3.70 33.50 13.20
CA GLU A 98 -2.40 33.38 12.52
C GLU A 98 -2.06 31.94 12.12
N ILE A 99 -2.57 30.95 12.86
CA ILE A 99 -2.36 29.55 12.55
C ILE A 99 -3.21 29.11 11.37
N GLU A 100 -4.42 29.67 11.21
CA GLU A 100 -5.23 29.39 10.01
C GLU A 100 -4.48 29.85 8.74
N GLU A 101 -3.96 31.08 8.73
CA GLU A 101 -3.18 31.63 7.60
C GLU A 101 -1.90 30.80 7.33
N ILE A 102 -1.16 30.41 8.38
CA ILE A 102 -0.01 29.53 8.24
C ILE A 102 -0.42 28.20 7.62
N THR A 103 -1.55 27.66 8.04
CA THR A 103 -2.01 26.35 7.60
C THR A 103 -2.44 26.36 6.13
N GLU A 104 -3.06 27.44 5.65
CA GLU A 104 -3.34 27.64 4.22
C GLU A 104 -2.05 27.71 3.38
N ASN A 105 -1.01 28.37 3.88
CA ASN A 105 0.28 28.40 3.20
C ASN A 105 0.93 27.00 3.16
N ILE A 106 0.84 26.24 4.25
CA ILE A 106 1.35 24.86 4.31
C ILE A 106 0.60 23.95 3.33
N ASN A 107 -0.69 24.17 3.09
CA ASN A 107 -1.45 23.40 2.09
C ASN A 107 -0.79 23.46 0.70
N ALA A 108 -0.33 24.63 0.27
CA ALA A 108 0.34 24.78 -1.02
C ALA A 108 1.66 23.98 -1.10
N PHE A 109 2.46 23.96 -0.04
CA PHE A 109 3.69 23.15 0.02
C PHE A 109 3.41 21.66 0.01
N VAL A 110 2.38 21.25 0.76
CA VAL A 110 1.96 19.85 0.81
C VAL A 110 1.44 19.38 -0.56
N GLU A 111 0.71 20.24 -1.29
CA GLU A 111 0.30 19.97 -2.68
C GLU A 111 1.49 19.88 -3.64
N GLU A 112 2.46 20.78 -3.52
CA GLU A 112 3.69 20.76 -4.33
C GLU A 112 4.46 19.45 -4.12
N TYR A 113 4.65 19.05 -2.86
CA TYR A 113 5.36 17.82 -2.51
C TYR A 113 4.56 16.57 -2.92
N PHE A 114 3.24 16.56 -2.72
CA PHE A 114 2.37 15.50 -3.23
C PHE A 114 2.50 15.33 -4.75
N ASN A 115 2.52 16.44 -5.51
CA ASN A 115 2.71 16.40 -6.95
C ASN A 115 4.11 15.89 -7.36
N TYR A 116 5.16 16.30 -6.63
CA TYR A 116 6.52 15.80 -6.81
C TYR A 116 6.60 14.28 -6.57
N LEU A 117 6.01 13.80 -5.47
CA LEU A 117 6.00 12.38 -5.13
C LEU A 117 5.17 11.55 -6.12
N ASN A 118 4.03 12.08 -6.59
CA ASN A 118 3.23 11.45 -7.65
C ASN A 118 4.05 11.30 -8.94
N LYS A 119 4.72 12.38 -9.37
CA LYS A 119 5.53 12.36 -10.60
C LYS A 119 6.71 11.39 -10.51
N SER A 120 7.32 11.28 -9.32
CA SER A 120 8.41 10.33 -9.06
C SER A 120 7.95 8.91 -8.74
N LYS A 121 6.63 8.67 -8.62
CA LYS A 121 6.02 7.38 -8.25
C LYS A 121 6.52 6.82 -6.91
N ASN A 122 6.82 7.68 -5.93
CA ASN A 122 7.32 7.26 -4.62
C ASN A 122 6.17 6.91 -3.65
N ALA A 123 5.62 5.69 -3.81
CA ALA A 123 4.47 5.22 -3.03
C ALA A 123 4.69 5.24 -1.51
N THR A 124 5.91 4.90 -1.05
CA THR A 124 6.25 4.90 0.39
C THR A 124 6.09 6.29 0.99
N LYS A 125 6.71 7.31 0.39
CA LYS A 125 6.63 8.69 0.88
C LYS A 125 5.23 9.29 0.76
N LEU A 126 4.46 8.90 -0.24
CA LEU A 126 3.05 9.31 -0.35
C LEU A 126 2.19 8.74 0.78
N ASN A 127 2.42 7.48 1.17
CA ASN A 127 1.73 6.89 2.31
C ASN A 127 2.12 7.57 3.63
N GLU A 128 3.40 7.87 3.83
CA GLU A 128 3.89 8.64 4.99
C GLU A 128 3.23 10.01 5.04
N LEU A 129 3.26 10.77 3.93
CA LEU A 129 2.64 12.08 3.78
C LEU A 129 1.13 12.03 4.12
N SER A 130 0.42 11.05 3.56
CA SER A 130 -1.01 10.84 3.81
C SER A 130 -1.29 10.59 5.30
N SER A 131 -0.50 9.73 5.94
CA SER A 131 -0.65 9.36 7.35
C SER A 131 -0.43 10.55 8.29
N SER A 132 0.58 11.37 8.00
CA SER A 132 0.85 12.61 8.75
C SER A 132 -0.32 13.59 8.64
N ILE A 133 -0.84 13.80 7.43
CA ILE A 133 -1.97 14.71 7.19
C ILE A 133 -3.24 14.23 7.89
N GLU A 134 -3.58 12.94 7.82
CA GLU A 134 -4.73 12.37 8.52
C GLU A 134 -4.62 12.51 10.04
N SER A 135 -3.41 12.34 10.58
CA SER A 135 -3.17 12.47 12.02
C SER A 135 -3.36 13.90 12.50
N ILE A 136 -2.98 14.90 11.71
CA ILE A 136 -3.23 16.32 11.98
C ILE A 136 -4.73 16.65 11.84
N LYS A 137 -5.39 16.16 10.78
CA LYS A 137 -6.84 16.35 10.55
C LYS A 137 -7.68 15.81 11.70
N ARG A 138 -7.35 14.62 12.24
CA ARG A 138 -8.01 14.05 13.42
C ARG A 138 -7.91 14.93 14.68
N LYS A 139 -6.91 15.80 14.74
CA LYS A 139 -6.71 16.77 15.83
C LYS A 139 -7.37 18.13 15.55
N GLY A 140 -8.10 18.28 14.45
CA GLY A 140 -8.76 19.52 14.07
C GLY A 140 -7.86 20.51 13.31
N GLY A 141 -6.69 20.07 12.85
CA GLY A 141 -5.75 20.87 12.06
C GLY A 141 -5.89 20.71 10.54
N LEU A 142 -5.08 21.46 9.78
CA LEU A 142 -5.09 21.48 8.30
C LEU A 142 -6.51 21.65 7.70
N PRO A 143 -7.26 22.70 8.09
CA PRO A 143 -8.51 23.01 7.41
C PRO A 143 -8.21 23.26 5.92
N ASN A 144 -9.12 22.79 5.07
CA ASN A 144 -9.11 23.06 3.63
C ASN A 144 -8.00 22.39 2.79
N LEU A 145 -7.16 21.51 3.34
CA LEU A 145 -6.31 20.66 2.51
C LEU A 145 -7.15 19.58 1.83
N ASN A 146 -7.64 19.91 0.63
CA ASN A 146 -8.41 19.02 -0.25
C ASN A 146 -7.50 18.28 -1.24
N LEU A 147 -6.37 17.79 -0.75
CA LEU A 147 -5.78 16.64 -1.40
C LEU A 147 -6.77 15.50 -1.22
N ASP A 148 -7.45 15.16 -2.31
CA ASP A 148 -8.26 13.96 -2.40
C ASP A 148 -7.27 12.79 -2.32
N PHE A 149 -6.88 12.44 -1.09
CA PHE A 149 -6.44 11.11 -0.71
C PHE A 149 -7.62 10.15 -0.75
N LYS A 150 -8.65 10.38 -1.60
CA LYS A 150 -9.44 9.30 -2.18
C LYS A 150 -8.46 8.20 -2.37
N ASN A 151 -8.70 7.13 -1.65
CA ASN A 151 -7.79 6.04 -1.55
C ASN A 151 -7.60 5.57 -3.00
N TYR A 152 -6.57 6.06 -3.70
CA TYR A 152 -6.40 5.81 -5.14
C TYR A 152 -6.23 4.31 -5.31
N GLN A 153 -5.75 3.65 -4.27
CA GLN A 153 -5.81 2.22 -4.06
C GLN A 153 -7.26 1.69 -4.06
N GLU A 154 -8.19 2.22 -3.27
CA GLU A 154 -9.61 1.80 -3.29
C GLU A 154 -10.27 2.07 -4.65
N GLU A 155 -10.05 3.23 -5.26
CA GLU A 155 -10.58 3.52 -6.59
C GLU A 155 -10.03 2.55 -7.63
N PHE A 156 -8.73 2.25 -7.54
CA PHE A 156 -8.05 1.24 -8.35
C PHE A 156 -8.60 -0.16 -8.09
N GLU A 157 -8.80 -0.55 -6.84
CA GLU A 157 -9.36 -1.85 -6.45
C GLU A 157 -10.79 -2.01 -6.97
N ILE A 158 -11.61 -0.95 -6.90
CA ILE A 158 -12.95 -0.92 -7.49
C ILE A 158 -12.87 -1.08 -9.01
N ALA A 159 -11.97 -0.35 -9.68
CA ALA A 159 -11.78 -0.46 -11.13
C ALA A 159 -11.34 -1.87 -11.54
N VAL A 160 -10.40 -2.46 -10.79
CA VAL A 160 -9.94 -3.85 -10.97
C VAL A 160 -11.08 -4.84 -10.78
N ALA A 161 -11.88 -4.68 -9.72
CA ALA A 161 -13.01 -5.56 -9.42
C ALA A 161 -14.12 -5.48 -10.48
N ARG A 162 -14.32 -4.30 -11.08
CA ARG A 162 -15.30 -4.05 -12.15
C ARG A 162 -14.79 -4.38 -13.55
N GLY A 163 -13.50 -4.65 -13.71
CA GLY A 163 -12.90 -4.95 -15.01
C GLY A 163 -12.70 -3.70 -15.89
N GLU A 164 -12.66 -2.51 -15.29
CA GLU A 164 -12.53 -1.23 -15.98
C GLU A 164 -11.07 -0.99 -16.42
N LYS A 165 -10.59 -1.75 -17.40
CA LYS A 165 -9.18 -1.76 -17.84
C LYS A 165 -8.61 -0.38 -18.16
N ASP A 166 -9.34 0.46 -18.88
CA ASP A 166 -8.87 1.81 -19.23
C ASP A 166 -8.69 2.69 -17.98
N LYS A 167 -9.57 2.52 -16.99
CA LYS A 167 -9.46 3.23 -15.71
C LYS A 167 -8.28 2.70 -14.89
N VAL A 168 -8.11 1.37 -14.82
CA VAL A 168 -6.94 0.73 -14.20
C VAL A 168 -5.64 1.26 -14.80
N LYS A 169 -5.58 1.37 -16.14
CA LYS A 169 -4.45 1.93 -16.87
C LYS A 169 -4.20 3.40 -16.52
N GLN A 170 -5.22 4.24 -16.64
CA GLN A 170 -5.12 5.67 -16.30
C GLN A 170 -4.65 5.89 -14.86
N LEU A 171 -5.16 5.08 -13.93
CA LEU A 171 -4.78 5.14 -12.52
C LEU A 171 -3.30 4.75 -12.33
N LEU A 172 -2.84 3.61 -12.87
CA LEU A 172 -1.44 3.18 -12.75
C LEU A 172 -0.44 4.11 -13.47
N GLU A 173 -0.87 4.79 -14.54
CA GLU A 173 -0.02 5.75 -15.27
C GLU A 173 0.16 7.06 -14.50
N ASN A 174 -0.91 7.54 -13.83
CA ASN A 174 -0.96 8.89 -13.28
C ASN A 174 -0.92 8.95 -11.74
N ARG A 175 -1.01 7.82 -11.06
CA ARG A 175 -1.11 7.74 -9.60
C ARG A 175 -0.12 6.71 -9.01
N PRO A 176 0.34 6.95 -7.78
CA PRO A 176 1.27 6.08 -7.06
C PRO A 176 0.52 4.92 -6.41
N ILE A 177 0.03 3.99 -7.22
CA ILE A 177 -0.69 2.82 -6.74
C ILE A 177 0.31 1.69 -6.48
N ASP A 178 0.18 1.05 -5.32
CA ASP A 178 0.86 -0.22 -5.08
C ASP A 178 0.05 -1.34 -5.74
N ILE A 179 0.55 -1.82 -6.88
CA ILE A 179 -0.07 -2.89 -7.68
C ILE A 179 -0.18 -4.22 -6.93
N ASN A 180 0.54 -4.37 -5.81
CA ASN A 180 0.59 -5.57 -4.99
C ASN A 180 -0.09 -5.42 -3.63
N LYS A 181 -0.51 -4.21 -3.24
CA LYS A 181 -1.21 -3.98 -1.96
C LYS A 181 -2.57 -4.65 -1.97
N SER A 182 -2.77 -5.54 -1.00
CA SER A 182 -4.04 -6.23 -0.80
C SER A 182 -5.15 -5.29 -0.36
N ASN A 183 -6.36 -5.56 -0.85
CA ASN A 183 -7.58 -4.88 -0.42
C ASN A 183 -7.97 -5.25 1.02
N GLU A 184 -9.08 -4.69 1.52
CA GLU A 184 -9.60 -4.95 2.87
C GLU A 184 -9.93 -6.43 3.16
N PHE A 185 -10.12 -7.24 2.12
CA PHE A 185 -10.36 -8.68 2.22
C PHE A 185 -9.07 -9.50 2.11
N GLY A 186 -7.91 -8.84 2.04
CA GLY A 186 -6.61 -9.49 1.92
C GLY A 186 -6.28 -10.03 0.53
N TYR A 187 -7.01 -9.62 -0.51
CA TYR A 187 -6.73 -10.01 -1.89
C TYR A 187 -5.87 -8.98 -2.60
N PRO A 188 -4.69 -9.36 -3.12
CA PRO A 188 -3.94 -8.53 -4.05
C PRO A 188 -4.77 -8.22 -5.32
N PRO A 189 -4.46 -7.13 -6.04
CA PRO A 189 -5.21 -6.72 -7.22
C PRO A 189 -5.29 -7.81 -8.30
N LEU A 190 -4.19 -8.52 -8.54
CA LEU A 190 -4.13 -9.64 -9.49
C LEU A 190 -5.10 -10.77 -9.10
N HIS A 191 -5.12 -11.20 -7.84
CA HIS A 191 -6.07 -12.20 -7.34
C HIS A 191 -7.51 -11.75 -7.53
N ASN A 192 -7.81 -10.49 -7.21
CA ASN A 192 -9.17 -9.98 -7.33
C ASN A 192 -9.63 -9.97 -8.79
N ALA A 193 -8.78 -9.52 -9.72
CA ALA A 193 -9.06 -9.57 -11.16
C ALA A 193 -9.38 -11.00 -11.63
N ILE A 194 -8.55 -11.98 -11.25
CA ILE A 194 -8.70 -13.40 -11.58
C ILE A 194 -10.00 -13.97 -10.98
N ARG A 195 -10.26 -13.70 -9.69
CA ARG A 195 -11.46 -14.19 -8.98
C ARG A 195 -12.75 -13.65 -9.59
N LYS A 196 -12.72 -12.42 -10.13
CA LYS A 196 -13.83 -11.78 -10.85
C LYS A 196 -13.90 -12.16 -12.33
N LYS A 197 -12.93 -12.94 -12.84
CA LYS A 197 -12.78 -13.30 -14.27
C LYS A 197 -12.56 -12.11 -15.19
N ASN A 198 -11.95 -11.03 -14.69
CA ASN A 198 -11.56 -9.87 -15.48
C ASN A 198 -10.21 -10.15 -16.17
N GLU A 199 -10.21 -11.04 -17.17
CA GLU A 199 -8.99 -11.53 -17.83
C GLU A 199 -8.12 -10.41 -18.39
N GLU A 200 -8.71 -9.41 -19.03
CA GLU A 200 -7.92 -8.32 -19.62
C GLU A 200 -7.23 -7.44 -18.58
N VAL A 201 -7.84 -7.28 -17.41
CA VAL A 201 -7.22 -6.57 -16.27
C VAL A 201 -6.14 -7.45 -15.67
N ALA A 202 -6.37 -8.75 -15.48
CA ALA A 202 -5.36 -9.67 -14.96
C ALA A 202 -4.11 -9.70 -15.84
N LEU A 203 -4.27 -9.83 -17.16
CA LEU A 203 -3.17 -9.78 -18.12
C LEU A 203 -2.41 -8.44 -18.04
N TYR A 204 -3.14 -7.33 -17.99
CA TYR A 204 -2.51 -6.01 -17.85
C TYR A 204 -1.72 -5.87 -16.53
N LEU A 205 -2.27 -6.35 -15.41
CA LEU A 205 -1.57 -6.30 -14.11
C LEU A 205 -0.29 -7.14 -14.13
N ILE A 206 -0.30 -8.31 -14.78
CA ILE A 206 0.89 -9.14 -14.98
C ILE A 206 1.94 -8.37 -15.81
N ASP A 207 1.52 -7.75 -16.91
CA ASP A 207 2.41 -6.94 -17.77
C ASP A 207 2.99 -5.71 -17.04
N GLN A 208 2.29 -5.19 -16.03
CA GLN A 208 2.75 -4.09 -15.19
C GLN A 208 3.60 -4.54 -13.98
N GLY A 209 3.95 -5.83 -13.89
CA GLY A 209 4.85 -6.33 -12.86
C GLY A 209 4.19 -6.67 -11.53
N ALA A 210 2.90 -7.05 -11.53
CA ALA A 210 2.27 -7.64 -10.35
C ALA A 210 3.07 -8.89 -9.90
N GLU A 211 3.21 -9.06 -8.58
CA GLU A 211 3.91 -10.21 -7.98
C GLU A 211 3.16 -11.52 -8.30
N ILE A 212 3.72 -12.31 -9.22
CA ILE A 212 3.09 -13.50 -9.80
C ILE A 212 2.82 -14.66 -8.83
N ASP A 213 3.57 -14.73 -7.73
CA ASP A 213 3.47 -15.77 -6.70
C ASP A 213 3.06 -15.21 -5.32
N LYS A 214 2.59 -13.94 -5.27
CA LYS A 214 2.10 -13.35 -4.01
C LYS A 214 0.96 -14.19 -3.46
N ILE A 215 0.98 -14.53 -2.17
CA ILE A 215 -0.14 -15.21 -1.52
C ILE A 215 -1.19 -14.19 -1.05
N ASP A 216 -2.46 -14.54 -1.15
CA ASP A 216 -3.54 -13.76 -0.54
C ASP A 216 -3.78 -14.17 0.93
N ALA A 217 -4.79 -13.57 1.56
CA ALA A 217 -5.18 -13.90 2.93
C ALA A 217 -5.68 -15.35 3.12
N ASP A 218 -6.11 -16.03 2.04
CA ASP A 218 -6.48 -17.43 2.07
C ASP A 218 -5.24 -18.35 1.89
N GLY A 219 -4.04 -17.77 1.72
CA GLY A 219 -2.79 -18.51 1.53
C GLY A 219 -2.55 -19.01 0.10
N TYR A 220 -3.33 -18.55 -0.88
CA TYR A 220 -3.29 -19.05 -2.25
C TYR A 220 -2.57 -18.09 -3.21
N PRO A 221 -1.71 -18.59 -4.12
CA PRO A 221 -1.13 -17.79 -5.19
C PRO A 221 -2.13 -17.55 -6.34
N PRO A 222 -1.86 -16.59 -7.26
CA PRO A 222 -2.72 -16.30 -8.41
C PRO A 222 -3.05 -17.54 -9.27
N VAL A 223 -2.09 -18.45 -9.43
CA VAL A 223 -2.27 -19.67 -10.24
C VAL A 223 -3.39 -20.57 -9.72
N TYR A 224 -3.62 -20.62 -8.41
CA TYR A 224 -4.71 -21.40 -7.81
C TYR A 224 -6.08 -20.95 -8.35
N TYR A 225 -6.36 -19.64 -8.28
CA TYR A 225 -7.63 -19.10 -8.76
C TYR A 225 -7.73 -19.15 -10.29
N THR A 226 -6.62 -19.00 -11.00
CA THR A 226 -6.57 -19.09 -12.47
C THR A 226 -7.04 -20.46 -12.96
N VAL A 227 -6.52 -21.53 -12.34
CA VAL A 227 -6.94 -22.92 -12.60
C VAL A 227 -8.40 -23.12 -12.20
N LYS A 228 -8.78 -22.75 -10.96
CA LYS A 228 -10.15 -22.92 -10.45
C LYS A 228 -11.22 -22.19 -11.28
N ARG A 229 -10.84 -21.09 -11.94
CA ARG A 229 -11.73 -20.26 -12.77
C ARG A 229 -11.70 -20.62 -14.25
N ASN A 230 -10.80 -21.52 -14.65
CA ASN A 230 -10.54 -21.92 -16.03
C ASN A 230 -10.18 -20.72 -16.94
N LEU A 231 -9.03 -20.09 -16.69
CA LEU A 231 -8.55 -18.91 -17.42
C LEU A 231 -7.21 -19.21 -18.13
N PRO A 232 -7.21 -19.94 -19.26
CA PRO A 232 -5.98 -20.46 -19.89
C PRO A 232 -5.01 -19.36 -20.32
N LYS A 233 -5.50 -18.26 -20.90
CA LYS A 233 -4.65 -17.12 -21.31
C LYS A 233 -3.91 -16.47 -20.14
N VAL A 234 -4.57 -16.34 -19.00
CA VAL A 234 -3.95 -15.80 -17.77
C VAL A 234 -2.94 -16.81 -17.23
N LEU A 235 -3.23 -18.12 -17.29
CA LEU A 235 -2.28 -19.17 -16.89
C LEU A 235 -1.01 -19.12 -17.72
N GLU A 236 -1.11 -19.04 -19.05
CA GLU A 236 0.04 -18.92 -19.93
C GLU A 236 0.88 -17.68 -19.61
N SER A 237 0.23 -16.54 -19.37
CA SER A 237 0.91 -15.30 -18.99
C SER A 237 1.66 -15.45 -17.66
N LEU A 238 1.03 -16.02 -16.62
CA LEU A 238 1.69 -16.32 -15.35
C LEU A 238 2.89 -17.25 -15.53
N ILE A 239 2.75 -18.33 -16.31
CA ILE A 239 3.85 -19.26 -16.61
C ILE A 239 4.98 -18.55 -17.35
N SER A 240 4.67 -17.67 -18.31
CA SER A 240 5.67 -16.92 -19.07
C SER A 240 6.49 -15.99 -18.19
N GLN A 241 5.92 -15.52 -17.08
CA GLN A 241 6.62 -14.71 -16.07
C GLN A 241 7.31 -15.57 -15.00
N GLY A 242 7.20 -16.89 -15.05
CA GLY A 242 7.89 -17.81 -14.14
C GLY A 242 7.10 -18.23 -12.90
N ALA A 243 5.76 -18.19 -12.95
CA ALA A 243 4.92 -18.60 -11.82
C ALA A 243 5.19 -20.05 -11.39
N ASN A 244 5.16 -20.28 -10.07
CA ASN A 244 5.43 -21.59 -9.50
C ASN A 244 4.24 -22.56 -9.66
N LEU A 245 4.40 -23.61 -10.46
CA LEU A 245 3.38 -24.65 -10.67
C LEU A 245 3.42 -25.81 -9.65
N ASN A 246 4.42 -25.86 -8.77
CA ASN A 246 4.52 -26.87 -7.70
C ASN A 246 3.64 -26.56 -6.48
N PHE A 247 2.59 -25.76 -6.68
CA PHE A 247 1.62 -25.42 -5.66
C PHE A 247 0.89 -26.66 -5.14
N ARG A 248 0.60 -26.68 -3.83
CA ARG A 248 -0.25 -27.67 -3.18
C ARG A 248 -1.24 -26.97 -2.26
N ASP A 249 -2.52 -27.33 -2.35
CA ASP A 249 -3.55 -26.83 -1.43
C ASP A 249 -3.45 -27.51 -0.05
N GLU A 250 -4.38 -27.17 0.84
CA GLU A 250 -4.41 -27.64 2.23
C GLU A 250 -4.53 -29.17 2.35
N GLU A 251 -5.14 -29.83 1.37
CA GLU A 251 -5.23 -31.30 1.29
C GLU A 251 -4.06 -31.93 0.52
N GLY A 252 -3.12 -31.13 0.04
CA GLY A 252 -1.99 -31.56 -0.76
C GLY A 252 -2.35 -31.79 -2.23
N ASN A 253 -3.49 -31.34 -2.71
CA ASN A 253 -3.83 -31.45 -4.13
C ASN A 253 -2.97 -30.49 -4.96
N ASN A 254 -2.47 -30.95 -6.10
CA ASN A 254 -1.74 -30.10 -7.03
C ASN A 254 -2.68 -29.42 -8.05
N LEU A 255 -2.11 -28.64 -8.97
CA LEU A 255 -2.89 -27.88 -9.95
C LEU A 255 -3.71 -28.76 -10.91
N ILE A 256 -3.23 -29.95 -11.30
CA ILE A 256 -4.01 -30.87 -12.15
C ILE A 256 -5.22 -31.41 -11.40
N TRP A 257 -5.04 -31.82 -10.14
CA TRP A 257 -6.16 -32.23 -9.31
C TRP A 257 -7.21 -31.13 -9.22
N LEU A 258 -6.77 -29.89 -8.95
CA LEU A 258 -7.66 -28.73 -8.90
C LEU A 258 -8.40 -28.54 -10.23
N ALA A 259 -7.69 -28.57 -11.36
CA ALA A 259 -8.27 -28.41 -12.70
C ALA A 259 -9.36 -29.45 -12.99
N LEU A 260 -9.11 -30.73 -12.68
CA LEU A 260 -10.08 -31.82 -12.84
C LEU A 260 -11.25 -31.71 -11.85
N MET A 261 -11.01 -31.24 -10.62
CA MET A 261 -12.07 -31.03 -9.64
C MET A 261 -13.00 -29.88 -10.02
N THR A 262 -12.47 -28.82 -10.62
CA THR A 262 -13.25 -27.62 -10.99
C THR A 262 -13.75 -27.64 -12.42
N ASN A 263 -13.39 -28.67 -13.19
CA ASN A 263 -13.84 -28.85 -14.57
C ASN A 263 -15.37 -28.85 -14.65
N ARG A 264 -15.92 -28.18 -15.66
CA ARG A 264 -17.36 -28.09 -15.92
C ARG A 264 -17.81 -28.90 -17.14
N GLY A 265 -16.91 -29.70 -17.71
CA GLY A 265 -17.11 -30.41 -18.97
C GLY A 265 -16.69 -29.58 -20.18
N GLY A 266 -16.44 -30.28 -21.30
CA GLY A 266 -15.89 -29.67 -22.52
C GLY A 266 -14.37 -29.56 -22.49
N ASP A 267 -13.81 -28.84 -23.46
CA ASP A 267 -12.36 -28.68 -23.57
C ASP A 267 -11.84 -27.85 -22.39
N ASN A 268 -10.82 -28.38 -21.72
CA ASN A 268 -10.19 -27.75 -20.56
C ASN A 268 -8.71 -27.59 -20.83
N GLU A 269 -8.39 -26.54 -21.58
CA GLU A 269 -7.04 -26.16 -22.01
C GLU A 269 -6.06 -26.02 -20.82
N ILE A 270 -6.55 -25.68 -19.62
CA ILE A 270 -5.72 -25.66 -18.40
C ILE A 270 -5.06 -27.03 -18.13
N VAL A 271 -5.77 -28.13 -18.35
CA VAL A 271 -5.23 -29.48 -18.10
C VAL A 271 -4.08 -29.77 -19.06
N GLU A 272 -4.27 -29.44 -20.33
CA GLU A 272 -3.24 -29.59 -21.36
C GLU A 272 -2.01 -28.73 -21.04
N ILE A 273 -2.20 -27.44 -20.74
CA ILE A 273 -1.12 -26.53 -20.35
C ILE A 273 -0.33 -27.08 -19.14
N LEU A 274 -1.01 -27.56 -18.10
CA LEU A 274 -0.34 -28.06 -16.90
C LEU A 274 0.46 -29.35 -17.15
N LEU A 275 -0.08 -30.27 -17.94
CA LEU A 275 0.62 -31.50 -18.34
C LEU A 275 1.86 -31.17 -19.18
N ASP A 276 1.74 -30.26 -20.15
CA ASP A 276 2.84 -29.81 -21.00
C ASP A 276 3.95 -29.12 -20.21
N LYS A 277 3.62 -28.44 -19.11
CA LYS A 277 4.59 -27.85 -18.18
C LYS A 277 5.10 -28.83 -17.11
N GLY A 278 4.75 -30.11 -17.22
CA GLY A 278 5.32 -31.18 -16.39
C GLY A 278 4.74 -31.26 -14.98
N VAL A 279 3.55 -30.72 -14.73
CA VAL A 279 2.85 -30.97 -13.47
C VAL A 279 2.45 -32.46 -13.43
N ASP A 280 2.91 -33.18 -12.41
CA ASP A 280 2.72 -34.63 -12.35
C ASP A 280 1.29 -35.00 -11.91
N PRO A 281 0.46 -35.63 -12.78
CA PRO A 281 -0.89 -36.04 -12.41
C PRO A 281 -0.92 -37.23 -11.43
N LYS A 282 0.20 -37.96 -11.26
CA LYS A 282 0.37 -39.08 -10.32
C LYS A 282 0.86 -38.63 -8.94
N GLN A 283 1.12 -37.34 -8.75
CA GLN A 283 1.52 -36.83 -7.44
C GLN A 283 0.37 -36.96 -6.45
N LYS A 284 0.60 -37.76 -5.40
CA LYS A 284 -0.42 -38.09 -4.40
C LYS A 284 -0.61 -36.97 -3.38
N ASN A 285 -1.87 -36.63 -3.11
CA ASN A 285 -2.29 -35.74 -2.03
C ASN A 285 -2.07 -36.38 -0.64
N PHE A 286 -2.43 -35.69 0.45
CA PHE A 286 -2.21 -36.19 1.82
C PHE A 286 -3.08 -37.42 2.17
N HIS A 287 -4.07 -37.73 1.34
CA HIS A 287 -4.88 -38.94 1.45
C HIS A 287 -4.33 -40.12 0.61
N GLY A 288 -3.19 -39.94 -0.05
CA GLY A 288 -2.58 -40.97 -0.89
C GLY A 288 -3.26 -41.16 -2.26
N VAL A 289 -4.11 -40.20 -2.66
CA VAL A 289 -4.85 -40.22 -3.94
C VAL A 289 -4.20 -39.25 -4.92
N ASP A 290 -4.10 -39.64 -6.19
CA ASP A 290 -3.62 -38.80 -7.28
C ASP A 290 -4.76 -38.31 -8.18
N ALA A 291 -4.46 -37.37 -9.09
CA ALA A 291 -5.48 -36.69 -9.89
C ALA A 291 -6.18 -37.64 -10.87
N LEU A 292 -5.57 -38.78 -11.24
CA LEU A 292 -6.13 -39.72 -12.21
C LEU A 292 -7.44 -40.35 -11.71
N GLY A 293 -7.61 -40.50 -10.40
CA GLY A 293 -8.86 -40.99 -9.81
C GLY A 293 -10.09 -40.15 -10.17
N LEU A 294 -9.89 -38.85 -10.44
CA LEU A 294 -10.94 -37.92 -10.83
C LEU A 294 -11.39 -38.08 -12.28
N LEU A 295 -10.63 -38.77 -13.12
CA LEU A 295 -11.01 -39.02 -14.52
C LEU A 295 -12.28 -39.87 -14.61
N SER A 296 -12.60 -40.68 -13.59
CA SER A 296 -13.85 -41.43 -13.54
C SER A 296 -15.11 -40.56 -13.54
N MET A 297 -15.00 -39.28 -13.16
CA MET A 297 -16.13 -38.36 -13.12
C MET A 297 -16.55 -37.93 -14.53
N PRO A 298 -17.86 -37.94 -14.88
CA PRO A 298 -18.33 -37.60 -16.23
C PRO A 298 -17.89 -36.22 -16.75
N LYS A 299 -17.72 -35.24 -15.85
CA LYS A 299 -17.23 -33.89 -16.20
C LYS A 299 -15.81 -33.86 -16.78
N ASN A 300 -15.06 -34.95 -16.64
CA ASN A 300 -13.69 -35.09 -17.13
C ASN A 300 -13.57 -35.97 -18.38
N ASP A 301 -14.69 -36.42 -18.96
CA ASP A 301 -14.69 -37.31 -20.14
C ASP A 301 -13.90 -36.73 -21.33
N SER A 302 -14.01 -35.42 -21.56
CA SER A 302 -13.34 -34.71 -22.65
C SER A 302 -11.82 -34.65 -22.52
N VAL A 303 -11.27 -34.71 -21.31
CA VAL A 303 -9.83 -34.59 -21.05
C VAL A 303 -9.15 -35.93 -20.82
N LYS A 304 -9.89 -37.05 -20.75
CA LYS A 304 -9.33 -38.39 -20.48
C LYS A 304 -8.20 -38.78 -21.44
N SER A 305 -8.34 -38.43 -22.72
CA SER A 305 -7.35 -38.73 -23.74
C SER A 305 -5.99 -38.09 -23.47
N LEU A 306 -5.94 -36.96 -22.74
CA LEU A 306 -4.69 -36.29 -22.36
C LEU A 306 -3.87 -37.10 -21.35
N PHE A 307 -4.47 -38.09 -20.69
CA PHE A 307 -3.82 -38.87 -19.63
C PHE A 307 -3.42 -40.29 -20.06
N MET A 308 -3.53 -40.64 -21.35
CA MET A 308 -3.28 -42.02 -21.81
C MET A 308 -1.87 -42.53 -21.49
N ASP A 309 -0.87 -41.64 -21.46
CA ASP A 309 0.51 -42.00 -21.12
C ASP A 309 0.72 -42.23 -19.61
N PHE A 310 -0.28 -41.92 -18.80
CA PHE A 310 -0.25 -42.04 -17.34
C PHE A 310 -1.08 -43.23 -16.83
N LEU A 311 -1.92 -43.83 -17.65
CA LEU A 311 -2.77 -44.98 -17.31
C LEU A 311 -2.06 -46.32 -17.57
#